data_AF-A0A5D3CGY8-F1
#
_entry.id   AF-A0A5D3CGY8-F1
#
_cell.length_a   1.000
_cell.length_b   1.000
_cell.length_c   1.000
_cell.angle_alpha   90.00
_cell.angle_beta   90.00
_cell.angle_gamma   90.00
#
_symmetry.space_group_name_H-M   'P 1'
#
loop_
_entity.id
_entity.type
_entity.pdbx_description
1 polymer ?
#
loop_
_entity_poly.entity_id
_entity_poly.type
_entity_poly.pdbx_seq_one_letter_code
_entity_poly.pdbx_strand_id
1 'polypeptide(L)'
;MNLSEKELEEQLKEIGSELLKPPSSIDALLKALDKAECLLTNVEQSPTRSMRDTLLPLMKALISDKLLKHSEEDVKITATSCITEITRITAPDAPYDDEKMKVIFQLTLEAFRKLSNVSGRCYTKALSILDAVAKVRLCLVMLDLECDNLILEMFQSFLKLIR
;
A
#
# COMPACT_ATOMS: atom_id res chain seq x y z
N MET A 1 -12.65 14.68 3.53
CA MET A 1 -12.34 16.11 3.32
C MET A 1 -12.37 16.30 1.81
N ASN A 2 -13.27 17.11 1.26
CA ASN A 2 -13.32 17.30 -0.20
C ASN A 2 -12.20 18.28 -0.61
N LEU A 3 -10.99 17.76 -0.79
CA LEU A 3 -9.88 18.49 -1.41
C LEU A 3 -10.19 18.68 -2.90
N SER A 4 -9.83 19.83 -3.45
CA SER A 4 -9.77 19.97 -4.91
C SER A 4 -8.67 19.07 -5.48
N GLU A 5 -8.81 18.65 -6.74
CA GLU A 5 -7.79 17.80 -7.41
C GLU A 5 -6.39 18.44 -7.36
N LYS A 6 -6.32 19.76 -7.51
CA LYS A 6 -5.05 20.51 -7.45
C LYS A 6 -4.43 20.49 -6.05
N GLU A 7 -5.23 20.69 -4.99
CA GLU A 7 -4.74 20.60 -3.60
C GLU A 7 -4.28 19.19 -3.25
N LEU A 8 -4.97 18.17 -3.79
CA LEU A 8 -4.58 16.78 -3.64
C LEU A 8 -3.24 16.49 -4.31
N GLU A 9 -3.03 16.97 -5.55
CA GLU A 9 -1.74 16.86 -6.25
C GLU A 9 -0.61 17.55 -5.46
N GLU A 10 -0.83 18.78 -4.98
CA GLU A 10 0.18 19.53 -4.23
C GLU A 10 0.60 18.79 -2.93
N GLN A 11 -0.36 18.24 -2.19
CA GLN A 11 -0.07 17.47 -0.98
C GLN A 11 0.60 16.13 -1.27
N LEU A 12 0.21 15.43 -2.34
CA LEU A 12 0.85 14.18 -2.76
C LEU A 12 2.31 14.42 -3.20
N LYS A 13 2.56 15.55 -3.87
CA LYS A 13 3.91 15.95 -4.26
C LYS A 13 4.79 16.26 -3.05
N GLU A 14 4.25 16.98 -2.08
CA GLU A 14 4.94 17.29 -0.81
C GLU A 14 5.30 16.00 -0.07
N ILE A 15 4.31 15.13 0.18
CA ILE A 15 4.53 13.91 0.95
C ILE A 15 5.43 12.91 0.22
N GLY A 16 5.35 12.82 -1.10
CA GLY A 16 6.26 12.01 -1.91
C GLY A 16 7.71 12.51 -1.81
N SER A 17 7.91 13.82 -1.78
CA SER A 17 9.24 14.43 -1.61
C SER A 17 9.81 14.20 -0.22
N GLU A 18 8.96 14.27 0.82
CA GLU A 18 9.32 13.95 2.20
C GLU A 18 9.73 12.48 2.34
N LEU A 19 8.92 11.54 1.84
CA LEU A 19 9.18 10.11 1.98
C LEU A 19 10.36 9.59 1.16
N LEU A 20 10.83 10.31 0.13
CA LEU A 20 12.10 10.02 -0.53
C LEU A 20 13.30 10.15 0.41
N LYS A 21 13.19 11.01 1.44
CA LYS A 21 14.16 11.19 2.52
C LYS A 21 13.43 11.00 3.85
N PRO A 22 13.04 9.76 4.17
CA PRO A 22 12.07 9.51 5.23
C PRO A 22 12.60 10.03 6.58
N PRO A 23 11.71 10.57 7.45
CA PRO A 23 12.09 11.00 8.78
C PRO A 23 12.78 9.88 9.57
N SER A 24 13.77 10.22 10.40
CA SER A 24 14.47 9.25 11.23
C SER A 24 13.68 8.79 12.46
N SER A 25 12.71 9.60 12.90
CA SER A 25 11.80 9.24 14.00
C SER A 25 10.67 8.35 13.48
N ILE A 26 10.42 7.24 14.16
CA ILE A 26 9.34 6.30 13.85
C ILE A 26 7.99 7.02 13.87
N ASP A 27 7.72 7.85 14.87
CA ASP A 27 6.45 8.58 14.98
C ASP A 27 6.25 9.56 13.82
N ALA A 28 7.30 10.25 13.41
CA ALA A 28 7.24 11.19 12.28
C ALA A 28 7.03 10.43 10.96
N LEU A 29 7.73 9.30 10.78
CA LEU A 29 7.57 8.45 9.61
C LEU A 29 6.16 7.86 9.51
N LEU A 30 5.61 7.34 10.62
CA LEU A 30 4.25 6.80 10.65
C LEU A 30 3.21 7.88 10.33
N LYS A 31 3.37 9.11 10.86
CA LYS A 31 2.50 10.24 10.50
C LYS A 31 2.56 10.58 9.02
N ALA A 32 3.76 10.57 8.43
CA ALA A 32 3.94 10.83 7.01
C ALA A 32 3.27 9.74 6.15
N LEU A 33 3.44 8.47 6.51
CA LEU A 33 2.80 7.34 5.82
C LEU A 33 1.27 7.36 5.98
N ASP A 34 0.75 7.67 7.18
CA ASP A 34 -0.69 7.82 7.41
C ASP A 34 -1.28 8.97 6.55
N LYS A 35 -0.56 10.09 6.44
CA LYS A 35 -0.95 11.20 5.55
C LYS A 35 -0.95 10.74 4.09
N ALA A 36 0.09 10.03 3.65
CA ALA A 36 0.18 9.51 2.30
C ALA A 36 -0.98 8.57 1.95
N GLU A 37 -1.28 7.59 2.81
CA GLU A 37 -2.41 6.67 2.62
C GLU A 37 -3.73 7.44 2.54
N CYS A 38 -3.97 8.36 3.45
CA CYS A 38 -5.18 9.18 3.45
C CYS A 38 -5.35 9.91 2.12
N LEU A 39 -4.31 10.56 1.59
CA LEU A 39 -4.35 11.23 0.30
C LEU A 39 -4.61 10.24 -0.85
N LEU A 40 -3.92 9.10 -0.87
CA LEU A 40 -4.05 8.07 -1.90
C LEU A 40 -5.48 7.50 -1.99
N THR A 41 -6.16 7.31 -0.86
CA THR A 41 -7.56 6.83 -0.87
C THR A 41 -8.54 7.78 -1.58
N ASN A 42 -8.17 9.06 -1.72
CA ASN A 42 -8.96 10.07 -2.45
C ASN A 42 -8.62 10.16 -3.94
N VAL A 43 -7.64 9.39 -4.42
CA VAL A 43 -7.28 9.36 -5.85
C VAL A 43 -8.07 8.26 -6.55
N GLU A 44 -8.80 8.62 -7.60
CA GLU A 44 -9.53 7.65 -8.41
C GLU A 44 -8.60 6.77 -9.25
N GLN A 45 -9.13 5.64 -9.70
CA GLN A 45 -8.41 4.73 -10.59
C GLN A 45 -8.19 5.38 -11.96
N SER A 46 -7.06 5.07 -12.61
CA SER A 46 -6.69 5.63 -13.92
C SER A 46 -6.68 7.17 -13.95
N PRO A 47 -5.95 7.84 -13.03
CA PRO A 47 -6.01 9.29 -12.89
C PRO A 47 -5.36 10.01 -14.08
N THR A 48 -5.51 11.33 -14.11
CA THR A 48 -4.91 12.22 -15.12
C THR A 48 -3.38 12.08 -15.16
N ARG A 49 -2.77 12.48 -16.29
CA ARG A 49 -1.31 12.42 -16.44
C ARG A 49 -0.57 13.24 -15.37
N SER A 50 -1.10 14.41 -15.01
CA SER A 50 -0.52 15.28 -13.96
C SER A 50 -0.47 14.57 -12.62
N MET A 51 -1.57 13.92 -12.22
CA MET A 51 -1.64 13.13 -11.01
C MET A 51 -0.68 11.93 -11.05
N ARG A 52 -0.60 11.21 -12.18
CA ARG A 52 0.38 10.10 -12.33
C ARG A 52 1.82 10.57 -12.14
N ASP A 53 2.19 11.68 -12.79
CA ASP A 53 3.54 12.25 -12.67
C ASP A 53 3.83 12.71 -11.23
N THR A 54 2.80 13.23 -10.54
CA THR A 54 2.84 13.62 -9.13
C THR A 54 3.07 12.44 -8.18
N LEU A 55 2.57 11.25 -8.51
CA LEU A 55 2.73 10.05 -7.68
C LEU A 55 4.12 9.41 -7.79
N LEU A 56 4.89 9.66 -8.87
CA LEU A 56 6.17 9.00 -9.12
C LEU A 56 7.19 9.09 -7.96
N PRO A 57 7.40 10.25 -7.29
CA PRO A 57 8.29 10.34 -6.14
C PRO A 57 7.86 9.43 -4.98
N LEU A 58 6.54 9.40 -4.70
CA LEU A 58 5.97 8.58 -3.64
C LEU A 58 6.10 7.09 -3.96
N MET A 59 5.78 6.69 -5.20
CA MET A 59 5.96 5.30 -5.65
C MET A 59 7.40 4.83 -5.45
N LYS A 60 8.38 5.66 -5.86
CA LYS A 60 9.80 5.36 -5.68
C LYS A 60 10.21 5.26 -4.21
N ALA A 61 9.67 6.12 -3.35
CA ALA A 61 9.96 6.10 -1.92
C ALA A 61 9.45 4.80 -1.25
N LEU A 62 8.20 4.43 -1.56
CA LEU A 62 7.49 3.31 -0.94
C LEU A 62 8.17 1.96 -1.18
N ILE A 63 8.80 1.75 -2.33
CA ILE A 63 9.52 0.50 -2.65
C ILE A 63 10.97 0.48 -2.16
N SER A 64 11.41 1.49 -1.42
CA SER A 64 12.78 1.52 -0.89
C SER A 64 12.97 0.49 0.21
N ASP A 65 14.16 -0.11 0.28
CA ASP A 65 14.52 -1.04 1.37
C ASP A 65 14.36 -0.41 2.76
N LYS A 66 14.48 0.92 2.87
CA LYS A 66 14.26 1.66 4.13
C LYS A 66 12.84 1.50 4.66
N LEU A 67 11.84 1.33 3.79
CA LEU A 67 10.44 1.16 4.18
C LEU A 67 10.02 -0.30 4.13
N LEU A 68 10.36 -1.02 3.06
CA LEU A 68 9.95 -2.43 2.89
C LEU A 68 10.63 -3.39 3.88
N LYS A 69 11.87 -3.09 4.29
CA LYS A 69 12.65 -3.90 5.24
C LYS A 69 12.83 -3.21 6.59
N HIS A 70 11.96 -2.25 6.90
CA HIS A 70 12.02 -1.54 8.17
C HIS A 70 11.84 -2.49 9.36
N SER A 71 12.56 -2.26 10.46
CA SER A 71 12.48 -3.12 11.65
C SER A 71 11.12 -3.04 12.34
N GLU A 72 10.53 -1.85 12.37
CA GLU A 72 9.20 -1.63 12.93
C GLU A 72 8.10 -2.16 12.01
N GLU A 73 7.29 -3.05 12.55
CA GLU A 73 6.19 -3.70 11.84
C GLU A 73 5.12 -2.71 11.39
N ASP A 74 4.76 -1.75 12.25
CA ASP A 74 3.76 -0.73 11.94
C ASP A 74 4.15 0.11 10.73
N VAL A 75 5.46 0.38 10.55
CA VAL A 75 5.98 1.10 9.39
C VAL A 75 5.81 0.26 8.13
N LYS A 76 6.23 -1.01 8.15
CA LYS A 76 6.10 -1.93 7.01
C LYS A 76 4.65 -2.07 6.57
N ILE A 77 3.72 -2.27 7.50
CA ILE A 77 2.31 -2.48 7.19
C ILE A 77 1.65 -1.20 6.68
N THR A 78 1.96 -0.04 7.27
CA THR A 78 1.43 1.24 6.78
C THR A 78 1.96 1.56 5.36
N ALA A 79 3.24 1.28 5.10
CA ALA A 79 3.82 1.41 3.76
C ALA A 79 3.16 0.45 2.75
N THR A 80 2.90 -0.80 3.17
CA THR A 80 2.17 -1.79 2.36
C THR A 80 0.76 -1.32 2.02
N SER A 81 0.07 -0.66 2.96
CA SER A 81 -1.24 -0.04 2.70
C SER A 81 -1.16 1.03 1.61
N CYS A 82 -0.19 1.94 1.71
CA CYS A 82 0.06 2.95 0.68
C CYS A 82 0.35 2.33 -0.70
N ILE A 83 1.15 1.27 -0.75
CA ILE A 83 1.48 0.56 -2.00
C ILE A 83 0.24 -0.13 -2.59
N THR A 84 -0.62 -0.68 -1.74
CA THR A 84 -1.85 -1.34 -2.20
C THR A 84 -2.82 -0.31 -2.81
N GLU A 85 -2.88 0.90 -2.23
CA GLU A 85 -3.62 2.01 -2.83
C GLU A 85 -3.01 2.49 -4.16
N ILE A 86 -1.67 2.56 -4.27
CA ILE A 86 -1.01 2.84 -5.56
C ILE A 86 -1.42 1.79 -6.60
N THR A 87 -1.39 0.50 -6.24
CA THR A 87 -1.83 -0.58 -7.12
C THR A 87 -3.29 -0.41 -7.53
N ARG A 88 -4.17 0.00 -6.60
CA ARG A 88 -5.57 0.30 -6.89
C ARG A 88 -5.71 1.45 -7.91
N ILE A 89 -4.91 2.51 -7.74
CA ILE A 89 -4.94 3.71 -8.58
C ILE A 89 -4.45 3.40 -9.99
N THR A 90 -3.38 2.62 -10.13
CA THR A 90 -2.77 2.32 -11.44
C THR A 90 -3.46 1.19 -12.18
N ALA A 91 -4.29 0.38 -11.51
CA ALA A 91 -5.03 -0.70 -12.13
C ALA A 91 -5.77 -0.23 -13.41
N PRO A 92 -5.80 -1.03 -14.49
CA PRO A 92 -5.37 -2.44 -14.55
C PRO A 92 -3.85 -2.63 -14.66
N ASP A 93 -3.07 -1.56 -14.84
CA ASP A 93 -1.63 -1.65 -14.99
C ASP A 93 -0.95 -1.82 -13.63
N ALA A 94 -0.04 -2.80 -13.53
CA ALA A 94 0.76 -2.99 -12.33
C ALA A 94 1.71 -1.79 -12.14
N PRO A 95 1.84 -1.27 -10.90
CA PRO A 95 2.67 -0.10 -10.65
C PRO A 95 4.18 -0.39 -10.70
N TYR A 96 4.58 -1.66 -10.63
CA TYR A 96 5.97 -2.12 -10.59
C TYR A 96 6.16 -3.39 -11.43
N ASP A 97 7.42 -3.75 -11.67
CA ASP A 97 7.79 -5.01 -12.30
C ASP A 97 7.40 -6.24 -11.47
N ASP A 98 7.38 -7.41 -12.12
CA ASP A 98 6.88 -8.67 -11.56
C ASP A 98 7.61 -9.07 -10.27
N GLU A 99 8.93 -8.90 -10.22
CA GLU A 99 9.78 -9.20 -9.08
C GLU A 99 9.44 -8.32 -7.88
N LYS A 100 9.19 -7.03 -8.10
CA LYS A 100 8.71 -6.12 -7.04
C LYS A 100 7.29 -6.45 -6.64
N MET A 101 6.40 -6.77 -7.57
CA MET A 101 5.02 -7.16 -7.27
C MET A 101 4.98 -8.42 -6.40
N LYS A 102 5.84 -9.42 -6.65
CA LYS A 102 5.97 -10.61 -5.79
C LYS A 102 6.35 -10.28 -4.35
N VAL A 103 7.28 -9.35 -4.14
CA VAL A 103 7.64 -8.86 -2.80
C VAL A 103 6.47 -8.14 -2.13
N ILE A 104 5.74 -7.32 -2.89
CA ILE A 104 4.56 -6.60 -2.40
C ILE A 104 3.48 -7.59 -1.96
N PHE A 105 3.22 -8.64 -2.73
CA PHE A 105 2.25 -9.67 -2.36
C PHE A 105 2.62 -10.39 -1.07
N GLN A 106 3.90 -10.69 -0.83
CA GLN A 106 4.35 -11.26 0.44
C GLN A 106 4.04 -10.33 1.63
N LEU A 107 4.28 -9.03 1.47
CA LEU A 107 3.96 -8.02 2.49
C LEU A 107 2.45 -7.86 2.71
N THR A 108 1.66 -7.91 1.63
CA THR A 108 0.18 -7.92 1.69
C THR A 108 -0.33 -9.08 2.55
N LEU A 109 0.22 -10.28 2.35
CA LEU A 109 -0.11 -11.44 3.18
C LEU A 109 0.32 -11.28 4.63
N GLU A 110 1.50 -10.71 4.89
CA GLU A 110 1.95 -10.39 6.24
C GLU A 110 0.98 -9.44 6.96
N ALA A 111 0.48 -8.43 6.24
CA ALA A 111 -0.52 -7.51 6.75
C ALA A 111 -1.84 -8.22 7.09
N PHE A 112 -2.31 -9.17 6.28
CA PHE A 112 -3.54 -9.93 6.57
C PHE A 112 -3.50 -10.71 7.87
N ARG A 113 -2.33 -11.12 8.36
CA ARG A 113 -2.22 -11.77 9.68
C ARG A 113 -2.66 -10.85 10.82
N LYS A 114 -2.62 -9.52 10.63
CA LYS A 114 -3.06 -8.53 11.62
C LYS A 114 -4.58 -8.43 11.78
N LEU A 115 -5.36 -9.02 10.87
CA LEU A 115 -6.80 -9.13 11.02
C LEU A 115 -7.21 -9.97 12.25
N SER A 116 -6.30 -10.77 12.82
CA SER A 116 -6.53 -11.50 14.08
C SER A 116 -6.52 -10.61 15.32
N ASN A 117 -5.95 -9.39 15.25
CA ASN A 117 -5.73 -8.52 16.38
C ASN A 117 -6.51 -7.20 16.24
N VAL A 118 -7.81 -7.24 16.53
CA VAL A 118 -8.75 -6.12 16.33
C VAL A 118 -8.36 -4.84 17.10
N SER A 119 -7.65 -4.95 18.22
CA SER A 119 -7.19 -3.80 19.01
C SER A 119 -5.85 -3.21 18.55
N GLY A 120 -5.16 -3.85 17.59
CA GLY A 120 -3.87 -3.40 17.09
C GLY A 120 -3.97 -2.25 16.10
N ARG A 121 -2.99 -1.33 16.10
CA ARG A 121 -2.90 -0.21 15.16
C ARG A 121 -2.99 -0.67 13.70
N CYS A 122 -2.38 -1.80 13.39
CA CYS A 122 -2.34 -2.35 12.03
C CYS A 122 -3.63 -3.04 11.57
N TYR A 123 -4.63 -3.24 12.44
CA TYR A 123 -5.89 -3.88 12.05
C TYR A 123 -6.63 -3.09 10.97
N THR A 124 -6.74 -1.77 11.15
CA THR A 124 -7.41 -0.91 10.17
C THR A 124 -6.66 -0.85 8.85
N LYS A 125 -5.32 -0.85 8.89
CA LYS A 125 -4.48 -0.94 7.68
C LYS A 125 -4.68 -2.24 6.94
N ALA A 126 -4.73 -3.37 7.66
CA ALA A 126 -4.98 -4.68 7.05
C ALA A 126 -6.37 -4.76 6.40
N LEU A 127 -7.39 -4.10 6.98
CA LEU A 127 -8.70 -3.97 6.36
C LEU A 127 -8.66 -3.11 5.09
N SER A 128 -7.98 -1.96 5.10
CA SER A 128 -7.79 -1.12 3.90
C SER A 128 -7.11 -1.89 2.78
N ILE A 129 -6.05 -2.63 3.10
CA ILE A 129 -5.34 -3.50 2.14
C ILE A 129 -6.30 -4.55 1.57
N LEU A 130 -7.10 -5.19 2.41
CA LEU A 130 -8.06 -6.21 1.96
C LEU A 130 -9.11 -5.64 1.01
N ASP A 131 -9.65 -4.47 1.34
CA ASP A 131 -10.64 -3.77 0.50
C ASP A 131 -10.05 -3.42 -0.87
N ALA A 132 -8.85 -2.84 -0.90
CA ALA A 132 -8.16 -2.50 -2.14
C ALA A 132 -7.85 -3.74 -3.00
N VAL A 133 -7.32 -4.80 -2.39
CA VAL A 133 -7.04 -6.09 -3.06
C VAL A 133 -8.31 -6.66 -3.70
N ALA A 134 -9.43 -6.64 -2.98
CA ALA A 134 -10.71 -7.12 -3.49
C ALA A 134 -11.22 -6.24 -4.63
N LYS A 135 -11.16 -4.91 -4.48
CA LYS A 135 -11.69 -3.92 -5.43
C LYS A 135 -11.05 -4.02 -6.81
N VAL A 136 -9.73 -4.22 -6.89
CA VAL A 136 -9.03 -4.39 -8.18
C VAL A 136 -8.74 -5.84 -8.53
N ARG A 137 -9.32 -6.80 -7.80
CA ARG A 137 -9.14 -8.24 -8.01
C ARG A 137 -7.67 -8.63 -8.13
N LEU A 138 -6.83 -8.09 -7.23
CA LEU A 138 -5.37 -8.20 -7.32
C LEU A 138 -4.86 -9.64 -7.32
N CYS A 139 -5.66 -10.58 -6.80
CA CYS A 139 -5.40 -12.02 -6.88
C CYS A 139 -5.27 -12.55 -8.31
N LEU A 140 -5.87 -11.91 -9.31
CA LEU A 140 -5.68 -12.29 -10.71
C LEU A 140 -4.23 -12.05 -11.15
N VAL A 141 -3.65 -10.91 -10.76
CA VAL A 141 -2.23 -10.63 -11.01
C VAL A 141 -1.34 -11.62 -10.26
N MET A 142 -1.72 -12.04 -9.05
CA MET A 142 -0.99 -13.10 -8.34
C MET A 142 -0.99 -14.42 -9.11
N LEU A 143 -2.09 -14.79 -9.78
CA LEU A 143 -2.14 -15.98 -10.63
C LEU A 143 -1.26 -15.81 -11.87
N ASP A 144 -1.33 -14.65 -12.53
CA ASP A 144 -0.51 -14.36 -13.72
C ASP A 144 0.99 -14.39 -13.41
N LEU A 145 1.39 -14.03 -12.18
CA LEU A 145 2.77 -14.07 -11.71
C LEU A 145 3.18 -15.40 -11.05
N GLU A 146 2.35 -16.44 -11.16
CA GLU A 146 2.59 -17.78 -10.62
C GLU A 146 2.84 -17.79 -9.09
N CYS A 147 2.12 -16.94 -8.35
CA CYS A 147 2.20 -16.83 -6.89
C CYS A 147 1.29 -17.82 -6.14
N ASP A 148 1.12 -19.03 -6.65
CA ASP A 148 0.15 -20.03 -6.14
C ASP A 148 0.31 -20.32 -4.65
N ASN A 149 1.56 -20.41 -4.18
CA ASN A 149 1.86 -20.65 -2.76
C ASN A 149 1.35 -19.51 -1.86
N LEU A 150 1.44 -18.25 -2.31
CA LEU A 150 0.92 -17.10 -1.58
C LEU A 150 -0.61 -17.14 -1.57
N ILE A 151 -1.24 -17.48 -2.70
CA ILE A 151 -2.70 -17.60 -2.76
C ILE A 151 -3.19 -18.65 -1.76
N LEU A 152 -2.57 -19.83 -1.72
CA LEU A 152 -2.89 -20.89 -0.76
C LEU A 152 -2.72 -20.42 0.69
N GLU A 153 -1.61 -19.77 1.01
CA GLU A 153 -1.34 -19.24 2.34
C GLU A 153 -2.37 -18.18 2.77
N MET A 154 -2.78 -17.32 1.84
CA MET A 154 -3.81 -16.31 2.07
C MET A 154 -5.15 -16.97 2.43
N PHE A 155 -5.61 -17.97 1.65
CA PHE A 155 -6.83 -18.71 1.95
C PHE A 155 -6.76 -19.41 3.32
N GLN A 156 -5.65 -20.08 3.63
CA GLN A 156 -5.45 -20.71 4.93
C GLN A 156 -5.48 -19.70 6.07
N SER A 157 -4.93 -18.50 5.86
CA SER A 157 -4.95 -17.42 6.86
C SER A 157 -6.38 -16.94 7.10
N PHE A 158 -7.16 -16.69 6.05
CA PHE A 158 -8.56 -16.27 6.19
C PHE A 158 -9.44 -17.35 6.84
N LEU A 159 -9.26 -18.62 6.49
CA LEU A 159 -10.01 -19.72 7.12
C LEU A 159 -9.75 -19.85 8.63
N LYS A 160 -8.58 -19.41 9.12
CA LYS A 160 -8.28 -19.36 10.57
C LYS A 160 -8.88 -18.14 11.26
N LEU A 161 -9.16 -17.08 10.51
CA LEU A 161 -9.69 -15.80 11.02
C LEU A 161 -11.22 -15.81 11.08
N ILE A 162 -11.88 -16.40 10.10
CA ILE A 162 -13.33 -16.55 10.05
C ILE A 162 -13.75 -17.58 11.10
N ARG A 163 -14.61 -17.17 12.03
CA ARG A 163 -15.21 -18.02 13.05
C ARG A 163 -16.65 -18.38 12.70
#